data_AF-A0A2S0N660-F1
#
_entry.id   AF-A0A2S0N660-F1
#
_cell.length_a   1.000
_cell.length_b   1.000
_cell.length_c   1.000
_cell.angle_alpha   90.00
_cell.angle_beta   90.00
_cell.angle_gamma   90.00
#
_symmetry.space_group_name_H-M   'P 1'
#
loop_
_entity.id
_entity.type
_entity.pdbx_description
1 polymer ?
#
loop_
_entity_poly.entity_id
_entity_poly.type
_entity_poly.pdbx_seq_one_letter_code
_entity_poly.pdbx_strand_id
1 'polypeptide(L)'
;MRGYHRTHQWRLSEGGLYIPHAYWNMGPDSLSYWDDVGFILNGRRIMVWWRHPRDIFKEAICSLAWEEAGDGPQDRWLFEGGTQNYKKVGKSGQRKKRSSYTSREPSEAQSQHYAKLSQIEERLMRDGIDLEVRPSWKWERLSWAMGVTLVAPLEVRNEQEVAEVAHLARNLILRKTTLAQEFPGFVYDRASWLRDEAV
;
A
#
# COMPACT_ATOMS: atom_id res chain seq x y z
N MET A 1 -14.22 -6.67 -22.50
CA MET A 1 -12.90 -7.14 -21.99
C MET A 1 -11.88 -7.42 -23.09
N ARG A 2 -12.11 -8.30 -24.09
CA ARG A 2 -11.07 -8.70 -25.07
C ARG A 2 -10.34 -7.56 -25.82
N GLY A 3 -11.03 -6.44 -26.12
CA GLY A 3 -10.44 -5.32 -26.88
C GLY A 3 -9.40 -4.49 -26.11
N TYR A 4 -9.68 -4.12 -24.85
CA TYR A 4 -8.77 -3.31 -24.03
C TYR A 4 -7.41 -3.99 -23.82
N HIS A 5 -7.41 -5.31 -23.67
CA HIS A 5 -6.19 -6.09 -23.43
C HIS A 5 -5.28 -6.21 -24.66
N ARG A 6 -5.79 -5.99 -25.88
CA ARG A 6 -4.96 -6.04 -27.09
C ARG A 6 -4.04 -4.83 -27.22
N THR A 7 -4.45 -3.67 -26.70
CA THR A 7 -3.68 -2.41 -26.78
C THR A 7 -2.91 -2.08 -25.51
N HIS A 8 -3.19 -2.77 -24.40
CA HIS A 8 -2.55 -2.53 -23.08
C HIS A 8 -1.92 -3.82 -22.54
N GLN A 9 -1.08 -4.50 -23.32
CA GLN A 9 -0.45 -5.75 -22.90
C GLN A 9 0.47 -5.53 -21.68
N TRP A 10 0.38 -6.42 -20.70
CA TRP A 10 1.34 -6.45 -19.60
C TRP A 10 2.68 -6.95 -20.11
N ARG A 11 3.75 -6.29 -19.66
CA ARG A 11 5.10 -6.84 -19.78
C ARG A 11 5.24 -7.85 -18.65
N LEU A 12 5.31 -9.12 -19.01
CA LEU A 12 5.45 -10.21 -18.06
C LEU A 12 6.93 -10.53 -17.86
N SER A 13 7.30 -10.89 -16.63
CA SER A 13 8.58 -11.52 -16.32
C SER A 13 8.69 -12.90 -16.98
N GLU A 14 9.88 -13.52 -16.90
CA GLU A 14 10.09 -14.89 -17.39
C GLU A 14 9.14 -15.90 -16.74
N GLY A 15 8.77 -15.68 -15.47
CA GLY A 15 7.77 -16.47 -14.74
C GLY A 15 6.31 -16.19 -15.13
N GLY A 16 6.07 -15.33 -16.12
CA GLY A 16 4.72 -14.97 -16.57
C GLY A 16 3.97 -14.03 -15.62
N LEU A 17 4.68 -13.31 -14.74
CA LEU A 17 4.12 -12.38 -13.77
C LEU A 17 4.23 -10.94 -14.24
N TYR A 18 3.21 -10.15 -13.97
CA TYR A 18 3.27 -8.70 -14.05
C TYR A 18 3.61 -8.15 -12.67
N ILE A 19 4.79 -7.59 -12.51
CA ILE A 19 5.31 -7.04 -11.26
C ILE A 19 5.47 -5.52 -11.45
N PRO A 20 4.62 -4.68 -10.83
CA PRO A 20 4.65 -3.23 -11.03
C PRO A 20 5.69 -2.52 -10.15
N HIS A 21 6.19 -3.19 -9.10
CA HIS A 21 7.11 -2.63 -8.11
C HIS A 21 8.55 -3.15 -8.31
N ALA A 22 9.51 -2.41 -7.76
CA ALA A 22 10.93 -2.78 -7.80
C ALA A 22 11.47 -2.97 -6.38
N TYR A 23 12.39 -3.91 -6.20
CA TYR A 23 12.89 -4.35 -4.89
C TYR A 23 14.31 -3.86 -4.55
N TRP A 24 14.78 -2.79 -5.18
CA TRP A 24 16.18 -2.34 -5.07
C TRP A 24 16.62 -1.92 -3.67
N ASN A 25 15.68 -1.67 -2.75
CA ASN A 25 15.90 -1.17 -1.39
C ASN A 25 15.50 -2.17 -0.32
N MET A 26 15.16 -3.41 -0.68
CA MET A 26 14.76 -4.45 0.27
C MET A 26 15.96 -5.35 0.57
N GLY A 27 16.28 -5.50 1.86
CA GLY A 27 17.25 -6.46 2.35
C GLY A 27 16.59 -7.79 2.76
N PRO A 28 17.38 -8.83 3.04
CA PRO A 28 16.86 -10.12 3.50
C PRO A 28 16.10 -9.99 4.84
N ASP A 29 16.50 -9.06 5.70
CA ASP A 29 15.88 -8.84 7.01
C ASP A 29 14.78 -7.75 7.00
N SER A 30 14.46 -7.22 5.81
CA SER A 30 13.40 -6.22 5.68
C SER A 30 12.01 -6.84 5.87
N LEU A 31 11.20 -6.21 6.71
CA LEU A 31 9.78 -6.54 6.82
C LEU A 31 9.02 -6.03 5.61
N SER A 32 8.16 -6.87 5.02
CA SER A 32 7.22 -6.44 3.98
C SER A 32 5.86 -6.07 4.56
N TYR A 33 5.15 -5.20 3.84
CA TYR A 33 3.86 -4.64 4.27
C TYR A 33 2.76 -4.90 3.25
N TRP A 34 3.03 -4.59 1.99
CA TRP A 34 2.08 -4.78 0.89
C TRP A 34 2.84 -4.90 -0.42
N ASP A 35 2.22 -5.50 -1.42
CA ASP A 35 2.73 -5.60 -2.77
C ASP A 35 1.60 -5.98 -3.74
N ASP A 36 1.84 -5.78 -5.04
CA ASP A 36 0.89 -6.09 -6.09
C ASP A 36 1.53 -7.03 -7.11
N VAL A 37 0.78 -8.06 -7.54
CA VAL A 37 1.25 -8.96 -8.60
C VAL A 37 0.12 -9.40 -9.51
N GLY A 38 0.38 -9.34 -10.80
CA GLY A 38 -0.54 -9.79 -11.83
C GLY A 38 -0.09 -11.09 -12.50
N PHE A 39 -1.03 -11.91 -12.94
CA PHE A 39 -0.76 -13.05 -13.81
C PHE A 39 -1.94 -13.36 -14.73
N ILE A 40 -1.73 -14.26 -15.70
CA ILE A 40 -2.78 -14.72 -16.61
C ILE A 40 -3.26 -16.12 -16.20
N LEU A 41 -4.56 -16.26 -15.96
CA LEU A 41 -5.21 -17.54 -15.69
C LEU A 41 -6.38 -17.75 -16.65
N ASN A 42 -6.34 -18.84 -17.42
CA ASN A 42 -7.37 -19.19 -18.42
C ASN A 42 -7.69 -18.01 -19.38
N GLY A 43 -6.65 -17.30 -19.82
CA GLY A 43 -6.78 -16.14 -20.72
C GLY A 43 -7.36 -14.87 -20.08
N ARG A 44 -7.49 -14.82 -18.74
CA ARG A 44 -7.94 -13.65 -17.99
C ARG A 44 -6.81 -13.08 -17.15
N ARG A 45 -6.75 -11.76 -17.02
CA ARG A 45 -5.87 -11.08 -16.06
C ARG A 45 -6.41 -11.28 -14.66
N ILE A 46 -5.53 -11.72 -13.78
CA ILE A 46 -5.71 -11.70 -12.34
C ILE A 46 -4.77 -10.63 -11.82
N MET A 47 -5.28 -9.68 -11.03
CA MET A 47 -4.46 -8.76 -10.24
C MET A 47 -4.63 -9.11 -8.77
N VAL A 48 -3.53 -9.30 -8.06
CA VAL A 48 -3.50 -9.57 -6.64
C VAL A 48 -2.94 -8.34 -5.94
N TRP A 49 -3.73 -7.77 -5.03
CA TRP A 49 -3.27 -6.79 -4.04
C TRP A 49 -3.06 -7.55 -2.74
N TRP A 50 -1.80 -7.81 -2.43
CA TRP A 50 -1.39 -8.53 -1.24
C TRP A 50 -1.01 -7.56 -0.13
N ARG A 51 -1.44 -7.89 1.09
CA ARG A 51 -1.09 -7.17 2.31
C ARG A 51 -0.64 -8.16 3.37
N HIS A 52 0.46 -7.86 4.04
CA HIS A 52 0.86 -8.56 5.25
C HIS A 52 -0.12 -8.20 6.39
N PRO A 53 -0.45 -9.12 7.31
CA PRO A 53 -1.26 -8.80 8.49
C PRO A 53 -0.73 -7.60 9.30
N ARG A 54 0.59 -7.38 9.32
CA ARG A 54 1.21 -6.20 9.97
C ARG A 54 0.80 -4.87 9.35
N ASP A 55 0.58 -4.84 8.04
CA ASP A 55 0.15 -3.62 7.35
C ASP A 55 -1.30 -3.26 7.68
N ILE A 56 -2.16 -4.27 7.83
CA ILE A 56 -3.54 -4.10 8.32
C ILE A 56 -3.52 -3.59 9.77
N PHE A 57 -2.66 -4.16 10.62
CA PHE A 57 -2.53 -3.75 12.01
C PHE A 57 -2.03 -2.30 12.12
N LYS A 58 -1.00 -1.94 11.34
CA LYS A 58 -0.47 -0.58 11.26
C LYS A 58 -1.52 0.42 10.77
N GLU A 59 -2.28 0.10 9.73
CA GLU A 59 -3.36 0.95 9.23
C GLU A 59 -4.45 1.18 10.30
N ALA A 60 -4.77 0.15 11.10
CA ALA A 60 -5.70 0.27 12.21
C ALA A 60 -5.16 1.19 13.32
N ILE A 61 -3.86 1.13 13.63
CA ILE A 61 -3.21 2.09 14.53
C ILE A 61 -3.35 3.52 13.99
N CYS A 62 -3.01 3.75 12.72
CA CYS A 62 -3.11 5.09 12.11
C CYS A 62 -4.56 5.61 12.18
N SER A 63 -5.53 4.75 11.88
CA SER A 63 -6.95 5.10 11.92
C SER A 63 -7.43 5.46 13.33
N LEU A 64 -7.03 4.69 14.34
CA LEU A 64 -7.32 5.00 15.74
C LEU A 64 -6.63 6.30 16.19
N ALA A 65 -5.40 6.54 15.74
CA ALA A 65 -4.68 7.78 16.05
C ALA A 65 -5.43 9.01 15.50
N TRP A 66 -5.95 8.92 14.27
CA TRP A 66 -6.79 9.96 13.68
C TRP A 66 -8.09 10.18 14.44
N GLU A 67 -8.76 9.09 14.85
CA GLU A 67 -9.98 9.16 15.66
C GLU A 67 -9.74 9.85 17.01
N GLU A 68 -8.67 9.49 17.71
CA GLU A 68 -8.28 10.12 18.99
C GLU A 68 -7.76 11.56 18.85
N ALA A 69 -7.09 11.89 17.74
CA ALA A 69 -6.64 13.24 17.46
C ALA A 69 -7.83 14.20 17.29
N GLY A 70 -8.95 13.70 16.74
CA GLY A 70 -10.16 14.45 16.44
C GLY A 70 -10.04 15.27 15.17
N ASP A 71 -11.03 16.12 14.90
CA ASP A 71 -11.01 16.98 13.71
C ASP A 71 -9.87 18.01 13.77
N GLY A 72 -9.16 18.16 12.65
CA GLY A 72 -8.13 19.18 12.48
C GLY A 72 -8.71 20.57 12.18
N PRO A 73 -7.90 21.64 12.25
CA PRO A 73 -8.33 23.04 12.11
C PRO A 73 -8.74 23.47 10.69
N GLN A 74 -8.99 22.52 9.78
CA GLN A 74 -9.43 22.74 8.39
C GLN A 74 -8.55 23.73 7.61
N ASP A 75 -7.26 23.80 7.95
CA ASP A 75 -6.34 24.75 7.34
C ASP A 75 -5.93 24.29 5.93
N ARG A 76 -6.35 25.05 4.90
CA ARG A 76 -6.07 24.75 3.49
C ARG A 76 -4.70 25.24 3.01
N TRP A 77 -3.70 25.18 3.88
CA TRP A 77 -2.35 25.71 3.64
C TRP A 77 -1.65 25.15 2.39
N LEU A 78 -1.99 23.93 2.00
CA LEU A 78 -1.49 23.30 0.77
C LEU A 78 -1.93 24.03 -0.50
N PHE A 79 -3.14 24.59 -0.51
CA PHE A 79 -3.78 25.12 -1.73
C PHE A 79 -4.01 26.63 -1.68
N GLU A 80 -4.12 27.22 -0.50
CA GLU A 80 -4.47 28.62 -0.30
C GLU A 80 -3.28 29.42 0.25
N GLY A 81 -3.05 30.61 -0.33
CA GLY A 81 -1.97 31.50 0.11
C GLY A 81 -0.57 31.11 -0.37
N GLY A 82 -0.44 30.13 -1.28
CA GLY A 82 0.84 29.73 -1.86
C GLY A 82 1.43 30.75 -2.85
N THR A 83 2.75 30.69 -3.02
CA THR A 83 3.51 31.56 -3.92
C THR A 83 3.61 30.95 -5.32
N GLN A 84 3.35 31.76 -6.38
CA GLN A 84 3.52 31.32 -7.76
C GLN A 84 4.99 31.39 -8.20
N ASN A 85 5.50 30.28 -8.72
CA ASN A 85 6.83 30.23 -9.30
C ASN A 85 6.75 30.33 -10.82
N TYR A 86 7.63 31.13 -11.41
CA TYR A 86 7.66 31.37 -12.85
C TYR A 86 8.98 30.94 -13.47
N LYS A 87 8.90 30.32 -14.64
CA LYS A 87 10.06 30.09 -15.51
C LYS A 87 9.99 31.00 -16.74
N LYS A 88 11.15 31.47 -17.18
CA LYS A 88 11.29 32.17 -18.45
C LYS A 88 11.11 31.17 -19.60
N VAL A 89 10.37 31.54 -20.63
CA VAL A 89 10.07 30.71 -21.81
C VAL A 89 10.19 31.52 -23.10
N GLY A 90 10.47 30.84 -24.20
CA GLY A 90 10.67 31.46 -25.52
C GLY A 90 12.09 31.98 -25.73
N LYS A 91 12.45 32.17 -27.01
CA LYS A 91 13.83 32.49 -27.43
C LYS A 91 14.37 33.80 -26.85
N SER A 92 13.51 34.77 -26.53
CA SER A 92 13.91 36.06 -25.96
C SER A 92 14.08 36.03 -24.44
N GLY A 93 13.64 34.97 -23.74
CA GLY A 93 13.71 34.88 -22.27
C GLY A 93 12.86 35.90 -21.50
N GLN A 94 12.09 36.76 -22.18
CA GLN A 94 11.29 37.82 -21.54
C GLN A 94 9.91 37.34 -21.10
N ARG A 95 9.34 36.34 -21.79
CA ARG A 95 8.03 35.80 -21.44
C ARG A 95 8.15 34.87 -20.24
N LYS A 96 7.40 35.15 -19.16
CA LYS A 96 7.27 34.26 -18.01
C LYS A 96 6.06 33.34 -18.18
N LYS A 97 6.20 32.07 -17.79
CA LYS A 97 5.10 31.11 -17.66
C LYS A 97 5.17 30.50 -16.26
N ARG A 98 4.03 30.41 -15.58
CA ARG A 98 3.92 29.72 -14.30
C ARG A 98 4.37 28.26 -14.45
N SER A 99 5.31 27.84 -13.61
CA SER A 99 5.89 26.49 -13.65
C SER A 99 5.49 25.63 -12.46
N SER A 100 5.29 26.25 -11.30
CA SER A 100 4.90 25.55 -10.06
C SER A 100 4.29 26.53 -9.06
N TYR A 101 3.82 25.99 -7.94
CA TYR A 101 3.42 26.71 -6.74
C TYR A 101 4.26 26.22 -5.57
N THR A 102 4.60 27.12 -4.66
CA THR A 102 5.09 26.76 -3.33
C THR A 102 3.95 26.99 -2.36
N SER A 103 3.48 25.95 -1.67
CA SER A 103 2.48 26.08 -0.60
C SER A 103 3.01 26.99 0.51
N ARG A 104 2.10 27.67 1.23
CA ARG A 104 2.50 28.41 2.43
C ARG A 104 2.80 27.44 3.56
N GLU A 105 3.25 27.95 4.70
CA GLU A 105 3.37 27.13 5.91
C GLU A 105 1.97 26.84 6.51
N PRO A 106 1.81 25.66 7.15
CA PRO A 106 0.64 25.38 7.97
C PRO A 106 0.53 26.41 9.11
N SER A 107 -0.70 26.74 9.49
CA SER A 107 -0.99 27.53 10.68
C SER A 107 -0.47 26.83 11.93
N GLU A 108 -0.24 27.60 12.99
CA GLU A 108 0.19 27.07 14.28
C GLU A 108 -0.76 25.99 14.80
N ALA A 109 -2.07 26.21 14.70
CA ALA A 109 -3.07 25.22 15.08
C ALA A 109 -2.94 23.91 14.28
N GLN A 110 -2.67 24.00 12.97
CA GLN A 110 -2.49 22.83 12.11
C GLN A 110 -1.22 22.06 12.48
N SER A 111 -0.13 22.77 12.75
CA SER A 111 1.12 22.18 13.23
C SER A 111 0.95 21.49 14.58
N GLN A 112 0.25 22.12 15.54
CA GLN A 112 -0.07 21.53 16.84
C GLN A 112 -0.95 20.27 16.70
N HIS A 113 -1.91 20.28 15.78
CA HIS A 113 -2.76 19.11 15.52
C HIS A 113 -1.94 17.93 14.98
N TYR A 114 -1.05 18.14 14.00
CA TYR A 114 -0.18 17.07 13.51
C TYR A 114 0.83 16.58 14.56
N ALA A 115 1.34 17.48 15.41
CA ALA A 115 2.19 17.08 16.53
C ALA A 115 1.44 16.18 17.53
N LYS A 116 0.19 16.54 17.86
CA LYS A 116 -0.69 15.70 18.69
C LYS A 116 -0.94 14.34 18.05
N LEU A 117 -1.28 14.31 16.75
CA LEU A 117 -1.49 13.06 16.01
C LEU A 117 -0.25 12.16 16.05
N SER A 118 0.94 12.72 15.79
CA SER A 118 2.21 11.98 15.85
C SER A 118 2.44 11.36 17.22
N GLN A 119 2.20 12.11 18.30
CA GLN A 119 2.37 11.60 19.67
C GLN A 119 1.41 10.45 19.99
N ILE A 120 0.16 10.54 19.52
CA ILE A 120 -0.84 9.48 19.70
C ILE A 120 -0.42 8.24 18.90
N GLU A 121 -0.04 8.42 17.63
CA GLU A 121 0.40 7.34 16.76
C GLU A 121 1.64 6.62 17.34
N GLU A 122 2.65 7.36 17.79
CA GLU A 122 3.84 6.81 18.46
C GLU A 122 3.49 6.01 19.72
N ARG A 123 2.54 6.51 20.53
CA ARG A 123 2.06 5.79 21.71
C ARG A 123 1.36 4.48 21.30
N LEU A 124 0.47 4.53 20.32
CA LEU A 124 -0.27 3.35 19.85
C LEU A 124 0.63 2.33 19.15
N MET A 125 1.65 2.77 18.41
CA MET A 125 2.68 1.89 17.83
C MET A 125 3.48 1.18 18.93
N ARG A 126 3.91 1.91 19.95
CA ARG A 126 4.69 1.37 21.07
C ARG A 126 3.89 0.41 21.94
N ASP A 127 2.65 0.76 22.25
CA ASP A 127 1.82 -0.04 23.14
C ASP A 127 1.16 -1.19 22.39
N GLY A 128 0.89 -1.04 21.09
CA GLY A 128 0.04 -1.91 20.30
C GLY A 128 -1.45 -1.78 20.67
N ILE A 129 -2.33 -2.24 19.79
CA ILE A 129 -3.80 -2.16 19.97
C ILE A 129 -4.42 -3.55 20.17
N ASP A 130 -5.64 -3.60 20.71
CA ASP A 130 -6.41 -4.84 20.81
C ASP A 130 -7.08 -5.16 19.46
N LEU A 131 -6.34 -5.89 18.62
CA LEU A 131 -6.78 -6.30 17.29
C LEU A 131 -6.23 -7.67 16.95
N GLU A 132 -7.07 -8.53 16.38
CA GLU A 132 -6.65 -9.78 15.76
C GLU A 132 -6.83 -9.69 14.25
N VAL A 133 -5.73 -9.79 13.50
CA VAL A 133 -5.75 -9.87 12.05
C VAL A 133 -5.53 -11.32 11.61
N ARG A 134 -6.50 -11.85 10.86
CA ARG A 134 -6.44 -13.22 10.32
C ARG A 134 -6.23 -13.20 8.81
N PRO A 135 -5.58 -14.25 8.24
CA PRO A 135 -5.46 -14.37 6.80
C PRO A 135 -6.85 -14.40 6.18
N SER A 136 -7.05 -13.59 5.14
CA SER A 136 -8.33 -13.48 4.46
C SER A 136 -8.11 -13.20 2.99
N TRP A 137 -9.07 -13.56 2.15
CA TRP A 137 -9.02 -13.16 0.76
C TRP A 137 -10.42 -12.98 0.20
N LYS A 138 -10.53 -12.07 -0.76
CA LYS A 138 -11.73 -11.86 -1.56
C LYS A 138 -11.31 -11.69 -3.01
N TRP A 139 -12.20 -12.06 -3.91
CA TRP A 139 -12.01 -11.80 -5.33
C TRP A 139 -13.23 -11.10 -5.91
N GLU A 140 -12.98 -10.24 -6.88
CA GLU A 140 -14.01 -9.45 -7.53
C GLU A 140 -13.73 -9.31 -9.02
N ARG A 141 -14.76 -8.95 -9.78
CA ARG A 141 -14.64 -8.71 -11.21
C ARG A 141 -14.56 -7.21 -11.46
N LEU A 142 -13.45 -6.77 -12.01
CA LEU A 142 -13.23 -5.39 -12.44
C LEU A 142 -13.53 -5.28 -13.94
N SER A 143 -13.59 -4.05 -14.46
CA SER A 143 -13.74 -3.82 -15.90
C SER A 143 -12.54 -4.33 -16.73
N TRP A 144 -11.37 -4.45 -16.10
CA TRP A 144 -10.08 -4.76 -16.74
C TRP A 144 -9.35 -6.01 -16.21
N ALA A 145 -9.80 -6.63 -15.12
CA ALA A 145 -9.22 -7.87 -14.58
C ALA A 145 -10.19 -8.57 -13.63
N MET A 146 -9.80 -9.75 -13.15
CA MET A 146 -10.26 -10.27 -11.86
C MET A 146 -9.34 -9.70 -10.79
N GLY A 147 -9.88 -8.99 -9.82
CA GLY A 147 -9.14 -8.48 -8.67
C GLY A 147 -9.15 -9.50 -7.53
N VAL A 148 -8.05 -9.61 -6.81
CA VAL A 148 -7.90 -10.44 -5.61
C VAL A 148 -7.30 -9.56 -4.52
N THR A 149 -8.02 -9.35 -3.43
CA THR A 149 -7.43 -8.80 -2.20
C THR A 149 -7.03 -9.98 -1.34
N LEU A 150 -5.76 -10.06 -0.97
CA LEU A 150 -5.19 -11.17 -0.20
C LEU A 150 -4.45 -10.64 1.02
N VAL A 151 -4.86 -11.09 2.20
CA VAL A 151 -4.15 -10.88 3.46
C VAL A 151 -3.53 -12.21 3.86
N ALA A 152 -2.21 -12.29 3.87
CA ALA A 152 -1.48 -13.52 4.20
C ALA A 152 -0.08 -13.20 4.77
N PRO A 153 0.43 -13.98 5.74
CA PRO A 153 1.70 -13.74 6.41
C PRO A 153 2.89 -14.25 5.58
N LEU A 154 3.09 -13.66 4.39
CA LEU A 154 4.23 -13.92 3.52
C LEU A 154 5.18 -12.73 3.56
N GLU A 155 6.48 -12.98 3.59
CA GLU A 155 7.45 -11.89 3.35
C GLU A 155 7.65 -11.72 1.84
N VAL A 156 7.74 -10.46 1.39
CA VAL A 156 7.90 -10.09 -0.02
C VAL A 156 8.98 -9.03 -0.13
N ARG A 157 10.20 -9.48 -0.40
CA ARG A 157 11.43 -8.68 -0.45
C ARG A 157 12.09 -8.72 -1.83
N ASN A 158 11.62 -9.60 -2.72
CA ASN A 158 12.18 -9.81 -4.05
C ASN A 158 11.15 -10.43 -5.00
N GLU A 159 11.53 -10.56 -6.28
CA GLU A 159 10.67 -11.10 -7.33
C GLU A 159 10.32 -12.58 -7.14
N GLN A 160 11.16 -13.36 -6.45
CA GLN A 160 10.87 -14.77 -6.16
C GLN A 160 9.76 -14.88 -5.10
N GLU A 161 9.82 -14.06 -4.06
CA GLU A 161 8.83 -14.07 -2.99
C GLU A 161 7.46 -13.54 -3.42
N VAL A 162 7.43 -12.52 -4.30
CA VAL A 162 6.16 -12.07 -4.88
C VAL A 162 5.55 -13.14 -5.82
N ALA A 163 6.37 -14.01 -6.40
CA ALA A 163 5.87 -15.15 -7.17
C ALA A 163 5.12 -16.15 -6.28
N GLU A 164 5.55 -16.35 -5.03
CA GLU A 164 4.84 -17.20 -4.06
C GLU A 164 3.45 -16.64 -3.72
N VAL A 165 3.32 -15.31 -3.61
CA VAL A 165 2.01 -14.65 -3.48
C VAL A 165 1.10 -14.97 -4.67
N ALA A 166 1.63 -14.88 -5.90
CA ALA A 166 0.87 -15.22 -7.09
C ALA A 166 0.49 -16.71 -7.14
N HIS A 167 1.39 -17.60 -6.73
CA HIS A 167 1.14 -19.04 -6.63
C HIS A 167 0.04 -19.37 -5.61
N LEU A 168 0.10 -18.76 -4.43
CA LEU A 168 -0.94 -18.89 -3.41
C LEU A 168 -2.29 -18.42 -3.94
N ALA A 169 -2.37 -17.20 -4.50
CA ALA A 169 -3.59 -16.65 -5.06
C ALA A 169 -4.17 -17.55 -6.16
N ARG A 170 -3.33 -18.08 -7.05
CA ARG A 170 -3.73 -19.03 -8.09
C ARG A 170 -4.31 -20.31 -7.49
N ASN A 171 -3.68 -20.88 -6.47
CA ASN A 171 -4.15 -22.11 -5.83
C ASN A 171 -5.47 -21.90 -5.07
N LEU A 172 -5.67 -20.74 -4.45
CA LEU A 172 -6.94 -20.35 -3.83
C LEU A 172 -8.06 -20.25 -4.88
N ILE A 173 -7.82 -19.56 -6.00
CA ILE A 173 -8.79 -19.44 -7.11
C ILE A 173 -9.16 -20.81 -7.68
N LEU A 174 -8.17 -21.68 -7.87
CA LEU A 174 -8.36 -23.04 -8.38
C LEU A 174 -8.87 -24.02 -7.32
N ARG A 175 -9.12 -23.56 -6.08
CA ARG A 175 -9.58 -24.36 -4.94
C ARG A 175 -8.68 -25.57 -4.64
N LYS A 176 -7.37 -25.42 -4.89
CA LYS A 176 -6.35 -26.43 -4.56
C LYS A 176 -5.91 -26.36 -3.10
N THR A 177 -6.08 -25.20 -2.49
CA THR A 177 -5.76 -24.95 -1.08
C THR A 177 -6.75 -23.94 -0.48
N THR A 178 -6.63 -23.70 0.82
CA THR A 178 -7.34 -22.68 1.57
C THR A 178 -6.36 -21.97 2.51
N LEU A 179 -6.65 -20.72 2.89
CA LEU A 179 -5.78 -20.01 3.85
C LEU A 179 -5.68 -20.73 5.20
N ALA A 180 -6.71 -21.47 5.60
CA ALA A 180 -6.68 -22.28 6.83
C ALA A 180 -5.75 -23.50 6.72
N GLN A 181 -5.50 -24.01 5.51
CA GLN A 181 -4.54 -25.09 5.26
C GLN A 181 -3.11 -24.56 5.19
N GLU A 182 -2.89 -23.42 4.53
CA GLU A 182 -1.56 -22.80 4.39
C GLU A 182 -1.08 -22.16 5.70
N PHE A 183 -1.99 -21.56 6.46
CA PHE A 183 -1.70 -20.80 7.68
C PHE A 183 -2.61 -21.24 8.84
N PRO A 184 -2.50 -22.50 9.29
CA PRO A 184 -3.41 -23.07 10.28
C PRO A 184 -3.34 -22.32 11.61
N GLY A 185 -4.48 -21.78 12.04
CA GLY A 185 -4.59 -21.08 13.32
C GLY A 185 -3.82 -19.76 13.40
N PHE A 186 -3.28 -19.25 12.29
CA PHE A 186 -2.50 -18.02 12.29
C PHE A 186 -3.35 -16.82 12.71
N VAL A 187 -2.81 -16.03 13.63
CA VAL A 187 -3.35 -14.74 14.09
C VAL A 187 -2.19 -13.79 14.25
N TYR A 188 -2.32 -12.61 13.66
CA TYR A 188 -1.44 -11.48 13.96
C TYR A 188 -2.14 -10.57 14.96
N ASP A 189 -1.60 -10.55 16.17
CA ASP A 189 -2.15 -9.86 17.33
C ASP A 189 -1.16 -8.81 17.87
N ARG A 190 -1.56 -8.15 18.95
CA ARG A 190 -0.72 -7.19 19.68
C ARG A 190 0.66 -7.75 20.01
N ALA A 191 0.74 -9.00 20.47
CA ALA A 191 2.01 -9.61 20.84
C ALA A 191 2.92 -9.81 19.62
N SER A 192 2.34 -10.12 18.45
CA SER A 192 3.05 -10.25 17.18
C SER A 192 3.57 -8.90 16.69
N TRP A 193 2.75 -7.85 16.76
CA TRP A 193 3.15 -6.47 16.48
C TRP A 193 4.36 -6.04 17.32
N LEU A 194 4.28 -6.21 18.65
CA LEU A 194 5.36 -5.80 19.55
C LEU A 194 6.66 -6.61 19.35
N ARG A 195 6.57 -7.84 18.80
CA ARG A 195 7.76 -8.61 18.40
C ARG A 195 8.41 -8.04 17.14
N ASP A 196 7.61 -7.67 16.14
CA ASP A 196 8.11 -7.07 14.91
C ASP A 196 8.78 -5.71 15.19
N GLU A 197 8.22 -4.89 16.08
CA GLU A 197 8.77 -3.58 16.47
C GLU A 197 10.05 -3.66 17.32
N ALA A 198 10.39 -4.85 17.84
CA ALA A 198 11.59 -5.06 18.65
C ALA A 198 12.84 -5.42 17.82
N VAL A 199 12.69 -5.59 16.50
CA VAL A 199 13.75 -5.94 15.53
C VAL A 199 14.42 -4.68 14.99
#